data_AF-A0A0D1ZJP9-F1
#
_entry.id   AF-A0A0D1ZJP9-F1
#
_cell.length_a   1.000
_cell.length_b   1.000
_cell.length_c   1.000
_cell.angle_alpha   90.00
_cell.angle_beta   90.00
_cell.angle_gamma   90.00
#
_symmetry.space_group_name_H-M   'P 1'
#
loop_
_entity.id
_entity.type
_entity.pdbx_description
1 polymer ?
#
loop_
_entity_poly.entity_id
_entity_poly.type
_entity_poly.pdbx_seq_one_letter_code
_entity_poly.pdbx_strand_id
1 'polypeptide(L)'
;MVATAKTINSLAGGARRLSKRLLASYLFDWILILGIAGLGGGFSKIHGARHDFSLQDPSISYPYHEDTVSVGVLIVVVLVAPGVITAAISLLFIPGPTASRRTPRALIWRRKIWEWNTAWMGLGLALASAFLITEGLKDLSGKPRPFMLSVCDPDTSPESIRRHQVGGLGSSLDSATPIVVTWHICRNTDKSQMRNAFASWPSGHSSFSWAGMLYLTFFICAKFAVQIPFLPPATSQTDGGSRRFISTFDEEEDYYPPYDHRQTSRVQRQQPHKPRGEDEAGPGPGAEEEHSSNSLHSAGTAGVSSSSSSSSSRLPPHPPRNEAAAPPIYLLIIAFVPVGVALFISVSRWFDYRHHGFDIISGSLIGIFTAWFGFRWYHLPIRGGSGWSWGARSRDRAFWLGVGRASYVGDEGWASAAAAAAAAHNNNHNHARRNGAGGVSDVEATAGSEHETVTGGGLPDRHDATERAALN
;
A
#
# COMPACT_ATOMS: atom_id res chain seq x y z
N MET A 1 -47.60 12.17 -17.97
CA MET A 1 -47.16 11.27 -16.87
C MET A 1 -46.36 10.03 -17.33
N VAL A 2 -45.82 9.96 -18.56
CA VAL A 2 -45.08 8.77 -19.05
C VAL A 2 -43.55 9.00 -19.17
N ALA A 3 -43.09 10.26 -19.14
CA ALA A 3 -41.66 10.60 -19.31
C ALA A 3 -40.83 10.47 -18.02
N THR A 4 -41.45 10.48 -16.84
CA THR A 4 -40.74 10.39 -15.54
C THR A 4 -40.40 8.95 -15.13
N ALA A 5 -41.11 7.94 -15.65
CA ALA A 5 -40.83 6.54 -15.33
C ALA A 5 -39.59 5.97 -16.07
N LYS A 6 -39.25 6.52 -17.25
CA LYS A 6 -38.07 6.08 -18.02
C LYS A 6 -36.75 6.59 -17.42
N THR A 7 -36.76 7.73 -16.75
CA THR A 7 -35.56 8.34 -16.15
C THR A 7 -35.12 7.64 -14.86
N ILE A 8 -36.08 7.10 -14.09
CA ILE A 8 -35.77 6.38 -12.83
C ILE A 8 -35.20 4.98 -13.11
N ASN A 9 -35.66 4.30 -14.17
CA ASN A 9 -35.08 3.02 -14.60
C ASN A 9 -33.68 3.16 -15.23
N SER A 10 -33.32 4.34 -15.74
CA SER A 10 -31.96 4.62 -16.28
C SER A 10 -30.92 4.85 -15.16
N LEU A 11 -31.32 5.45 -14.04
CA LEU A 11 -30.44 5.65 -12.88
C LEU A 11 -30.27 4.38 -12.04
N ALA A 12 -31.28 3.50 -12.01
CA ALA A 12 -31.17 2.16 -11.43
C ALA A 12 -30.35 1.19 -12.30
N GLY A 13 -30.26 1.44 -13.62
CA GLY A 13 -29.43 0.66 -14.57
C GLY A 13 -27.92 0.96 -14.51
N GLY A 14 -27.50 1.97 -13.74
CA GLY A 14 -26.12 2.45 -13.66
C GLY A 14 -25.25 1.78 -12.59
N ALA A 15 -25.81 0.89 -11.77
CA ALA A 15 -25.01 -0.04 -10.98
C ALA A 15 -24.41 -1.07 -11.94
N ARG A 16 -23.34 -0.71 -12.68
CA ARG A 16 -22.59 -1.61 -13.56
C ARG A 16 -22.36 -2.91 -12.79
N ARG A 17 -23.09 -3.97 -13.16
CA ARG A 17 -22.96 -5.33 -12.61
C ARG A 17 -21.47 -5.62 -12.45
N LEU A 18 -21.03 -5.98 -11.25
CA LEU A 18 -19.67 -6.45 -11.01
C LEU A 18 -19.37 -7.50 -12.08
N SER A 19 -18.25 -7.36 -12.79
CA SER A 19 -17.91 -8.32 -13.85
C SER A 19 -17.78 -9.70 -13.23
N LYS A 20 -18.57 -10.66 -13.73
CA LYS A 20 -18.47 -12.06 -13.31
C LYS A 20 -17.05 -12.59 -13.45
N ARG A 21 -16.33 -12.15 -14.49
CA ARG A 21 -14.92 -12.50 -14.73
C ARG A 21 -13.99 -11.94 -13.64
N LEU A 22 -14.18 -10.69 -13.23
CA LEU A 22 -13.38 -10.07 -12.18
C LEU A 22 -13.65 -10.73 -10.82
N LEU A 23 -14.92 -11.03 -10.52
CA LEU A 23 -15.27 -11.77 -9.30
C LEU A 23 -14.66 -13.17 -9.31
N ALA A 24 -14.71 -13.86 -10.45
CA ALA A 24 -14.13 -15.20 -10.60
C ALA A 24 -12.61 -15.21 -10.39
N SER A 25 -11.87 -14.18 -10.82
CA SER A 25 -10.41 -14.15 -10.60
C SER A 25 -10.03 -14.00 -9.13
N TYR A 26 -10.74 -13.18 -8.36
CA TYR A 26 -10.50 -13.09 -6.91
C TYR A 26 -11.00 -14.34 -6.15
N LEU A 27 -12.10 -14.94 -6.59
CA LEU A 27 -12.54 -16.23 -6.02
C LEU A 27 -11.48 -17.31 -6.26
N PHE A 28 -10.83 -17.31 -7.43
CA PHE A 28 -9.73 -18.21 -7.73
C PHE A 28 -8.52 -17.97 -6.82
N ASP A 29 -8.13 -16.71 -6.56
CA ASP A 29 -7.09 -16.38 -5.59
C ASP A 29 -7.41 -16.97 -4.19
N TRP A 30 -8.67 -16.87 -3.74
CA TRP A 30 -9.11 -17.49 -2.48
C TRP A 30 -9.05 -19.01 -2.50
N ILE A 31 -9.48 -19.66 -3.59
CA ILE A 31 -9.39 -21.11 -3.76
C ILE A 31 -7.93 -21.56 -3.67
N LEU A 32 -7.00 -20.83 -4.30
CA LEU A 32 -5.57 -21.15 -4.21
C LEU A 32 -5.02 -20.95 -2.80
N ILE A 33 -5.37 -19.86 -2.12
CA ILE A 33 -4.95 -19.62 -0.72
C ILE A 33 -5.45 -20.73 0.20
N LEU A 34 -6.74 -21.10 0.08
CA LEU A 34 -7.33 -22.20 0.84
C LEU A 34 -6.74 -23.55 0.43
N GLY A 35 -6.39 -23.73 -0.83
CA GLY A 35 -5.68 -24.90 -1.34
C GLY A 35 -4.29 -25.05 -0.72
N ILE A 36 -3.50 -23.98 -0.66
CA ILE A 36 -2.19 -23.93 0.02
C ILE A 36 -2.36 -24.29 1.50
N ALA A 37 -3.34 -23.70 2.18
CA ALA A 37 -3.63 -24.02 3.58
C ALA A 37 -4.06 -25.48 3.75
N GLY A 38 -4.88 -26.00 2.84
CA GLY A 38 -5.33 -27.40 2.81
C GLY A 38 -4.17 -28.38 2.60
N LEU A 39 -3.22 -28.06 1.71
CA LEU A 39 -1.99 -28.82 1.52
C LEU A 39 -1.14 -28.85 2.80
N GLY A 40 -0.96 -27.71 3.48
CA GLY A 40 -0.31 -27.67 4.79
C GLY A 40 -1.03 -28.52 5.83
N GLY A 41 -2.37 -28.51 5.81
CA GLY A 41 -3.20 -29.35 6.68
C GLY A 41 -3.04 -30.84 6.37
N GLY A 42 -2.82 -31.19 5.10
CA GLY A 42 -2.45 -32.53 4.65
C GLY A 42 -1.12 -32.98 5.25
N PHE A 43 -0.07 -32.15 5.15
CA PHE A 43 1.24 -32.42 5.78
C PHE A 43 1.09 -32.65 7.28
N SER A 44 0.36 -31.79 7.99
CA SER A 44 0.16 -31.94 9.45
C SER A 44 -0.43 -33.28 9.92
N LYS A 45 -0.93 -34.14 9.01
CA LYS A 45 -1.47 -35.48 9.29
C LYS A 45 -0.55 -36.62 8.86
N ILE A 46 0.44 -36.37 8.01
CA ILE A 46 1.37 -37.39 7.51
C ILE A 46 2.34 -37.78 8.65
N HIS A 47 2.79 -39.03 8.63
CA HIS A 47 3.85 -39.47 9.54
C HIS A 47 5.19 -39.02 8.95
N GLY A 48 5.75 -37.95 9.50
CA GLY A 48 7.05 -37.43 9.07
C GLY A 48 8.24 -38.32 9.44
N ALA A 49 9.42 -37.88 9.03
CA ALA A 49 10.70 -38.42 9.45
C ALA A 49 10.84 -38.42 10.98
N ARG A 50 11.70 -39.31 11.50
CA ARG A 50 12.08 -39.34 12.91
C ARG A 50 13.59 -39.51 12.97
N HIS A 51 14.26 -38.49 13.48
CA HIS A 51 15.71 -38.55 13.63
C HIS A 51 16.07 -39.49 14.78
N ASP A 52 17.11 -40.30 14.59
CA ASP A 52 17.67 -41.10 15.68
C ASP A 52 18.28 -40.17 16.74
N PHE A 53 18.25 -40.57 18.01
CA PHE A 53 18.61 -39.68 19.12
C PHE A 53 19.41 -40.43 20.18
N SER A 54 20.12 -39.68 21.02
CA SER A 54 20.78 -40.28 22.17
C SER A 54 19.91 -40.21 23.42
N LEU A 55 19.89 -41.29 24.20
CA LEU A 55 19.25 -41.31 25.52
C LEU A 55 19.96 -40.40 26.53
N GLN A 56 21.21 -40.03 26.26
CA GLN A 56 22.04 -39.21 27.13
C GLN A 56 22.05 -37.73 26.72
N ASP A 57 21.29 -37.35 25.69
CA ASP A 57 21.25 -35.98 25.21
C ASP A 57 20.45 -35.10 26.17
N PRO A 58 21.10 -34.14 26.88
CA PRO A 58 20.41 -33.29 27.84
C PRO A 58 19.42 -32.34 27.15
N SER A 59 19.61 -32.02 25.86
CA SER A 59 18.76 -31.07 25.14
C SER A 59 17.33 -31.57 24.92
N ILE A 60 17.12 -32.90 24.95
CA ILE A 60 15.82 -33.58 24.73
C ILE A 60 15.26 -34.26 25.99
N SER A 61 15.85 -33.95 27.15
CA SER A 61 15.56 -34.57 28.45
C SER A 61 14.62 -33.75 29.36
N TYR A 62 14.05 -32.66 28.86
CA TYR A 62 13.17 -31.79 29.65
C TYR A 62 11.80 -32.44 29.92
N PRO A 63 11.12 -32.06 31.00
CA PRO A 63 9.75 -32.53 31.27
C PRO A 63 8.76 -31.98 30.25
N TYR A 64 7.67 -32.73 30.04
CA TYR A 64 6.54 -32.26 29.25
C TYR A 64 5.77 -31.15 29.98
N HIS A 65 5.57 -30.02 29.31
CA HIS A 65 4.72 -28.91 29.76
C HIS A 65 3.62 -28.62 28.74
N GLU A 66 2.44 -28.23 29.22
CA GLU A 66 1.35 -27.75 28.38
C GLU A 66 1.70 -26.42 27.70
N ASP A 67 1.02 -26.13 26.60
CA ASP A 67 1.26 -24.90 25.83
C ASP A 67 0.67 -23.68 26.57
N THR A 68 1.52 -22.72 26.96
CA THR A 68 1.06 -21.42 27.48
C THR A 68 0.13 -20.70 26.50
N VAL A 69 0.50 -20.72 25.21
CA VAL A 69 -0.36 -20.25 24.12
C VAL A 69 -0.87 -21.46 23.35
N SER A 70 -2.14 -21.80 23.54
CA SER A 70 -2.78 -22.90 22.80
C SER A 70 -2.96 -22.56 21.32
N VAL A 71 -3.10 -23.59 20.48
CA VAL A 71 -3.34 -23.43 19.03
C VAL A 71 -4.62 -22.62 18.74
N GLY A 72 -5.66 -22.77 19.56
CA GLY A 72 -6.89 -21.99 19.42
C GLY A 72 -6.66 -20.49 19.68
N VAL A 73 -5.94 -20.15 20.75
CA VAL A 73 -5.57 -18.77 21.05
C VAL A 73 -4.69 -18.20 19.94
N LEU A 74 -3.74 -18.97 19.44
CA LEU A 74 -2.90 -18.57 18.30
C LEU A 74 -3.76 -18.18 17.10
N ILE A 75 -4.70 -19.03 16.66
CA ILE A 75 -5.57 -18.75 15.51
C ILE A 75 -6.38 -17.45 15.73
N VAL A 76 -6.93 -17.26 16.93
CA VAL A 76 -7.67 -16.03 17.25
C VAL A 76 -6.76 -14.81 17.13
N VAL A 77 -5.56 -14.87 17.69
CA VAL A 77 -4.62 -13.74 17.74
C VAL A 77 -4.01 -13.41 16.38
N VAL A 78 -3.72 -14.40 15.52
CA VAL A 78 -2.95 -14.16 14.29
C VAL A 78 -3.81 -14.11 13.02
N LEU A 79 -5.03 -14.65 13.06
CA LEU A 79 -5.95 -14.65 11.92
C LEU A 79 -7.19 -13.80 12.20
N VAL A 80 -7.92 -14.11 13.27
CA VAL A 80 -9.22 -13.48 13.55
C VAL A 80 -9.04 -12.01 13.94
N ALA A 81 -8.18 -11.72 14.92
CA ALA A 81 -7.95 -10.36 15.39
C ALA A 81 -7.38 -9.44 14.29
N PRO A 82 -6.32 -9.82 13.53
CA PRO A 82 -5.85 -9.01 12.40
C PRO A 82 -6.92 -8.82 11.32
N GLY A 83 -7.71 -9.85 11.04
CA GLY A 83 -8.86 -9.75 10.15
C GLY A 83 -9.87 -8.70 10.61
N VAL A 84 -10.25 -8.71 11.88
CA VAL A 84 -11.17 -7.73 12.48
C VAL A 84 -10.55 -6.32 12.50
N ILE A 85 -9.28 -6.19 12.86
CA ILE A 85 -8.59 -4.89 12.93
C ILE A 85 -8.49 -4.27 11.52
N THR A 86 -8.10 -5.05 10.51
CA THR A 86 -8.04 -4.58 9.12
C THR A 86 -9.43 -4.20 8.59
N ALA A 87 -10.48 -4.92 8.98
CA ALA A 87 -11.87 -4.57 8.69
C ALA A 87 -12.24 -3.23 9.32
N ALA A 88 -12.00 -3.07 10.62
CA ALA A 88 -12.29 -1.85 11.37
C ALA A 88 -11.58 -0.64 10.77
N ILE A 89 -10.28 -0.77 10.46
CA ILE A 89 -9.52 0.32 9.82
C ILE A 89 -10.13 0.67 8.45
N SER A 90 -10.45 -0.34 7.64
CA SER A 90 -11.06 -0.13 6.31
C SER A 90 -12.46 0.49 6.40
N LEU A 91 -13.23 0.15 7.44
CA LEU A 91 -14.58 0.66 7.66
C LEU A 91 -14.61 2.05 8.30
N LEU A 92 -13.60 2.44 9.08
CA LEU A 92 -13.59 3.72 9.79
C LEU A 92 -12.83 4.82 9.03
N PHE A 93 -11.68 4.50 8.44
CA PHE A 93 -10.77 5.51 7.86
C PHE A 93 -10.88 5.68 6.34
N ILE A 94 -11.84 5.00 5.72
CA ILE A 94 -12.13 5.11 4.28
C ILE A 94 -13.52 5.74 4.11
N PRO A 95 -13.73 6.74 3.26
CA PRO A 95 -12.75 7.38 2.42
C PRO A 95 -11.83 8.28 3.24
N GLY A 96 -10.57 8.39 2.81
CA GLY A 96 -9.64 9.33 3.44
C GLY A 96 -10.07 10.79 3.25
N PRO A 97 -9.44 11.74 3.96
CA PRO A 97 -9.78 13.17 3.90
C PRO A 97 -9.70 13.80 2.51
N THR A 98 -8.97 13.16 1.59
CA THR A 98 -8.78 13.61 0.20
C THR A 98 -9.99 13.33 -0.71
N ALA A 99 -10.98 12.57 -0.25
CA ALA A 99 -12.16 12.30 -1.05
C ALA A 99 -13.09 13.51 -1.15
N SER A 100 -13.57 13.78 -2.36
CA SER A 100 -14.53 14.85 -2.61
C SER A 100 -15.82 14.60 -1.82
N ARG A 101 -16.38 15.66 -1.21
CA ARG A 101 -17.68 15.61 -0.52
C ARG A 101 -18.85 15.19 -1.44
N ARG A 102 -18.65 15.22 -2.77
CA ARG A 102 -19.63 14.81 -3.78
C ARG A 102 -19.54 13.33 -4.18
N THR A 103 -18.62 12.55 -3.60
CA THR A 103 -18.45 11.14 -3.98
C THR A 103 -19.67 10.29 -3.59
N PRO A 104 -20.27 9.53 -4.52
CA PRO A 104 -21.39 8.63 -4.22
C PRO A 104 -21.06 7.58 -3.14
N ARG A 105 -22.00 7.35 -2.21
CA ARG A 105 -21.87 6.34 -1.12
C ARG A 105 -21.55 4.93 -1.63
N ALA A 106 -22.09 4.55 -2.80
CA ALA A 106 -21.84 3.25 -3.41
C ALA A 106 -20.35 3.06 -3.79
N LEU A 107 -19.65 4.09 -4.24
CA LEU A 107 -18.22 4.02 -4.56
C LEU A 107 -17.37 3.91 -3.30
N ILE A 108 -17.77 4.61 -2.24
CA ILE A 108 -17.11 4.53 -0.93
C ILE A 108 -17.21 3.11 -0.36
N TRP A 109 -18.41 2.53 -0.33
CA TRP A 109 -18.61 1.15 0.13
C TRP A 109 -17.85 0.13 -0.70
N ARG A 110 -17.83 0.31 -2.02
CA ARG A 110 -17.03 -0.52 -2.91
C ARG A 110 -15.54 -0.43 -2.59
N ARG A 111 -15.02 0.77 -2.27
CA ARG A 111 -13.61 0.95 -1.84
C ARG A 111 -13.34 0.27 -0.50
N LYS A 112 -14.21 0.45 0.50
CA LYS A 112 -14.09 -0.18 1.82
C LYS A 112 -13.96 -1.69 1.72
N ILE A 113 -14.89 -2.31 1.01
CA ILE A 113 -14.93 -3.78 0.82
C ILE A 113 -13.70 -4.25 0.04
N TRP A 114 -13.30 -3.52 -1.00
CA TRP A 114 -12.11 -3.85 -1.78
C TRP A 114 -10.83 -3.84 -0.94
N GLU A 115 -10.63 -2.79 -0.16
CA GLU A 115 -9.45 -2.62 0.70
C GLU A 115 -9.38 -3.74 1.73
N TRP A 116 -10.52 -4.07 2.35
CA TRP A 116 -10.60 -5.16 3.30
C TRP A 116 -10.37 -6.53 2.65
N ASN A 117 -10.99 -6.82 1.51
CA ASN A 117 -10.74 -8.06 0.76
C ASN A 117 -9.26 -8.23 0.42
N THR A 118 -8.61 -7.15 0.00
CA THR A 118 -7.18 -7.13 -0.33
C THR A 118 -6.31 -7.36 0.90
N ALA A 119 -6.68 -6.76 2.05
CA ALA A 119 -6.04 -7.01 3.33
C ALA A 119 -6.18 -8.48 3.77
N TRP A 120 -7.37 -9.05 3.67
CA TRP A 120 -7.58 -10.44 4.09
C TRP A 120 -6.91 -11.44 3.16
N MET A 121 -6.91 -11.19 1.84
CA MET A 121 -6.18 -12.06 0.89
C MET A 121 -4.68 -12.06 1.18
N GLY A 122 -4.10 -10.89 1.49
CA GLY A 122 -2.68 -10.81 1.86
C GLY A 122 -2.36 -11.49 3.18
N LEU A 123 -3.21 -11.33 4.20
CA LEU A 123 -3.09 -12.04 5.47
C LEU A 123 -3.22 -13.56 5.28
N GLY A 124 -4.23 -13.98 4.51
CA GLY A 124 -4.49 -15.38 4.20
C GLY A 124 -3.33 -16.01 3.44
N LEU A 125 -2.77 -15.31 2.45
CA LEU A 125 -1.58 -15.77 1.73
C LEU A 125 -0.37 -15.90 2.66
N ALA A 126 -0.10 -14.91 3.51
CA ALA A 126 0.99 -14.96 4.47
C ALA A 126 0.88 -16.18 5.40
N LEU A 127 -0.30 -16.38 6.02
CA LEU A 127 -0.54 -17.49 6.94
C LEU A 127 -0.56 -18.85 6.24
N ALA A 128 -1.20 -18.97 5.07
CA ALA A 128 -1.26 -20.21 4.32
C ALA A 128 0.13 -20.66 3.86
N SER A 129 0.95 -19.74 3.35
CA SER A 129 2.34 -20.04 2.98
C SER A 129 3.19 -20.41 4.19
N ALA A 130 3.06 -19.70 5.31
CA ALA A 130 3.76 -20.03 6.55
C ALA A 130 3.40 -21.45 7.03
N PHE A 131 2.11 -21.82 6.95
CA PHE A 131 1.63 -23.15 7.30
C PHE A 131 2.20 -24.24 6.42
N LEU A 132 2.10 -24.07 5.10
CA LEU A 132 2.60 -25.05 4.14
C LEU A 132 4.10 -25.31 4.35
N ILE A 133 4.89 -24.24 4.46
CA ILE A 133 6.34 -24.34 4.63
C ILE A 133 6.68 -24.97 5.99
N THR A 134 6.03 -24.55 7.07
CA THR A 134 6.36 -25.04 8.41
C THR A 134 5.99 -26.51 8.58
N GLU A 135 4.78 -26.92 8.19
CA GLU A 135 4.35 -28.32 8.33
C GLU A 135 5.17 -29.24 7.41
N GLY A 136 5.42 -28.81 6.16
CA GLY A 136 6.28 -29.57 5.26
C GLY A 136 7.70 -29.77 5.82
N LEU A 137 8.31 -28.73 6.40
CA LEU A 137 9.67 -28.84 6.97
C LEU A 137 9.72 -29.67 8.26
N LYS A 138 8.66 -29.67 9.07
CA LYS A 138 8.56 -30.56 10.24
C LYS A 138 8.55 -32.01 9.83
N ASP A 139 7.72 -32.35 8.85
CA ASP A 139 7.60 -33.73 8.37
C ASP A 139 8.88 -34.22 7.70
N LEU A 140 9.62 -33.33 7.04
CA LEU A 140 10.89 -33.67 6.41
C LEU A 140 12.04 -33.82 7.41
N SER A 141 12.08 -32.98 8.46
CA SER A 141 13.22 -32.93 9.37
C SER A 141 13.16 -33.95 10.51
N GLY A 142 11.97 -34.20 11.08
CA GLY A 142 11.80 -35.19 12.15
C GLY A 142 12.62 -34.91 13.42
N LYS A 143 12.95 -33.64 13.68
CA LYS A 143 13.82 -33.25 14.81
C LYS A 143 13.11 -33.43 16.16
N PRO A 144 13.71 -34.12 17.14
CA PRO A 144 13.14 -34.27 18.48
C PRO A 144 13.04 -32.92 19.22
N ARG A 145 11.94 -32.75 19.97
CA ARG A 145 11.69 -31.60 20.84
C ARG A 145 12.45 -31.72 22.15
N PRO A 146 12.63 -30.60 22.89
CA PRO A 146 13.30 -30.64 24.19
C PRO A 146 12.66 -31.59 25.21
N PHE A 147 11.35 -31.85 25.11
CA PHE A 147 10.65 -32.78 26.00
C PHE A 147 10.55 -34.22 25.46
N MET A 148 11.17 -34.56 24.33
CA MET A 148 10.90 -35.81 23.60
C MET A 148 11.08 -37.06 24.48
N LEU A 149 12.13 -37.15 25.30
CA LEU A 149 12.38 -38.33 26.13
C LEU A 149 11.28 -38.56 27.18
N SER A 150 10.72 -37.48 27.74
CA SER A 150 9.62 -37.57 28.70
C SER A 150 8.33 -38.14 28.09
N VAL A 151 8.10 -37.90 26.79
CA VAL A 151 6.95 -38.44 26.04
C VAL A 151 7.22 -39.84 25.52
N CYS A 152 8.46 -40.11 25.09
CA CYS A 152 8.90 -41.39 24.58
C CYS A 152 8.78 -42.51 25.61
N ASP A 153 9.13 -42.23 26.87
CA ASP A 153 9.28 -43.25 27.94
C ASP A 153 10.14 -44.43 27.45
N PRO A 154 11.45 -44.22 27.19
CA PRO A 154 12.30 -45.22 26.56
C PRO A 154 12.53 -46.43 27.47
N ASP A 155 12.51 -47.63 26.88
CA ASP A 155 12.91 -48.84 27.61
C ASP A 155 14.43 -48.90 27.77
N THR A 156 14.91 -48.57 28.98
CA THR A 156 16.33 -48.54 29.33
C THR A 156 16.92 -49.91 29.70
N SER A 157 16.21 -51.02 29.48
CA SER A 157 16.78 -52.35 29.68
C SER A 157 17.98 -52.57 28.74
N PRO A 158 19.08 -53.20 29.20
CA PRO A 158 20.25 -53.46 28.36
C PRO A 158 19.92 -54.25 27.07
N GLU A 159 18.90 -55.11 27.12
CA GLU A 159 18.39 -55.86 25.97
C GLU A 159 17.72 -54.95 24.94
N SER A 160 16.87 -54.02 25.39
CA SER A 160 16.17 -53.09 24.50
C SER A 160 17.14 -52.08 23.86
N ILE A 161 18.08 -51.57 24.65
CA ILE A 161 19.11 -50.64 24.16
C ILE A 161 19.93 -51.32 23.05
N ARG A 162 20.44 -52.53 23.27
CA ARG A 162 21.22 -53.27 22.24
C ARG A 162 20.41 -53.56 20.98
N ARG A 163 19.10 -53.80 21.09
CA ARG A 163 18.22 -54.08 19.94
C ARG A 163 17.98 -52.84 19.07
N HIS A 164 17.86 -51.67 19.70
CA HIS A 164 17.49 -50.43 19.02
C HIS A 164 18.66 -49.46 18.82
N GLN A 165 19.85 -49.84 19.27
CA GLN A 165 21.08 -49.07 19.08
C GLN A 165 21.40 -48.95 17.59
N VAL A 166 21.72 -47.73 17.20
CA VAL A 166 22.18 -47.37 15.87
C VAL A 166 23.51 -46.62 15.99
N GLY A 167 24.37 -46.77 14.98
CA GLY A 167 25.75 -46.26 15.06
C GLY A 167 26.68 -47.23 15.79
N GLY A 168 27.88 -47.43 15.24
CA GLY A 168 28.84 -48.44 15.73
C GLY A 168 29.68 -48.03 16.95
N LEU A 169 29.26 -47.01 17.71
CA LEU A 169 29.99 -46.45 18.85
C LEU A 169 29.06 -46.36 20.08
N GLY A 170 29.64 -46.34 21.29
CA GLY A 170 28.90 -46.23 22.56
C GLY A 170 28.14 -47.50 22.93
N SER A 171 28.81 -48.58 23.33
CA SER A 171 28.19 -49.89 23.60
C SER A 171 27.62 -50.06 25.01
N SER A 172 27.84 -49.08 25.90
CA SER A 172 27.34 -49.07 27.28
C SER A 172 27.04 -47.65 27.75
N LEU A 173 26.19 -47.49 28.78
CA LEU A 173 25.88 -46.16 29.34
C LEU A 173 27.13 -45.46 29.92
N ASP A 174 28.11 -46.24 30.36
CA ASP A 174 29.39 -45.75 30.89
C ASP A 174 30.42 -45.41 29.80
N SER A 175 30.08 -45.64 28.53
CA SER A 175 30.96 -45.31 27.41
C SER A 175 31.07 -43.80 27.25
N ALA A 176 32.28 -43.30 26.98
CA ALA A 176 32.51 -41.88 26.69
C ALA A 176 31.82 -41.37 25.41
N THR A 177 31.24 -42.27 24.61
CA THR A 177 30.49 -41.96 23.39
C THR A 177 29.00 -42.22 23.62
N PRO A 178 28.12 -41.27 23.27
CA PRO A 178 26.70 -41.39 23.56
C PRO A 178 26.05 -42.51 22.75
N ILE A 179 25.23 -43.33 23.42
CA ILE A 179 24.43 -44.36 22.76
C ILE A 179 23.36 -43.67 21.93
N VAL A 180 23.31 -43.94 20.63
CA VAL A 180 22.25 -43.46 19.74
C VAL A 180 21.28 -44.62 19.48
N VAL A 181 19.98 -44.34 19.56
CA VAL A 181 18.91 -45.31 19.40
C VAL A 181 17.86 -44.80 18.44
N THR A 182 17.13 -45.73 17.84
CA THR A 182 15.94 -45.39 17.04
C THR A 182 14.70 -45.21 17.92
N TRP A 183 13.68 -44.51 17.39
CA TRP A 183 12.43 -44.21 18.09
C TRP A 183 11.61 -45.44 18.53
N HIS A 184 11.89 -46.63 18.00
CA HIS A 184 11.22 -47.87 18.39
C HIS A 184 11.50 -48.30 19.84
N ILE A 185 12.46 -47.67 20.52
CA ILE A 185 12.72 -47.90 21.95
C ILE A 185 11.63 -47.31 22.87
N CYS A 186 10.81 -46.38 22.35
CA CYS A 186 9.76 -45.69 23.10
C CYS A 186 8.62 -46.65 23.46
N ARG A 187 8.20 -46.66 24.73
CA ARG A 187 7.04 -47.46 25.19
C ARG A 187 5.71 -46.79 24.88
N ASN A 188 5.68 -45.47 24.77
CA ASN A 188 4.46 -44.74 24.47
C ASN A 188 3.93 -45.08 23.06
N THR A 189 2.67 -45.52 22.99
CA THR A 189 2.00 -45.94 21.75
C THR A 189 1.11 -44.86 21.13
N ASP A 190 0.95 -43.70 21.79
CA ASP A 190 0.16 -42.59 21.27
C ASP A 190 0.85 -41.94 20.07
N LYS A 191 0.34 -42.25 18.87
CA LYS A 191 0.85 -41.73 17.60
C LYS A 191 0.87 -40.21 17.52
N SER A 192 -0.10 -39.54 18.15
CA SER A 192 -0.23 -38.08 18.08
C SER A 192 0.82 -37.38 18.93
N GLN A 193 1.05 -37.90 20.14
CA GLN A 193 2.08 -37.41 21.05
C GLN A 193 3.47 -37.68 20.48
N MET A 194 3.71 -38.90 19.97
CA MET A 194 4.99 -39.23 19.37
C MET A 194 5.29 -38.40 18.13
N ARG A 195 4.31 -38.18 17.25
CA ARG A 195 4.47 -37.27 16.11
C ARG A 195 4.82 -35.86 16.58
N ASN A 196 4.13 -35.34 17.59
CA ASN A 196 4.44 -34.01 18.13
C ASN A 196 5.86 -33.95 18.71
N ALA A 197 6.30 -35.00 19.40
CA ALA A 197 7.63 -35.08 20.01
C ALA A 197 8.78 -35.01 18.98
N PHE A 198 8.56 -35.44 17.73
CA PHE A 198 9.54 -35.34 16.63
C PHE A 198 9.30 -34.15 15.68
N ALA A 199 8.39 -33.24 16.01
CA ALA A 199 8.04 -32.09 15.18
C ALA A 199 8.62 -30.77 15.73
N SER A 200 9.92 -30.75 16.08
CA SER A 200 10.54 -29.57 16.68
C SER A 200 10.89 -28.47 15.69
N TRP A 201 11.45 -28.79 14.52
CA TRP A 201 11.92 -27.75 13.59
C TRP A 201 11.06 -27.66 12.33
N PRO A 202 10.66 -26.46 11.88
CA PRO A 202 10.68 -25.17 12.59
C PRO A 202 9.46 -24.99 13.52
N SER A 203 9.51 -23.98 14.41
CA SER A 203 8.40 -23.65 15.31
C SER A 203 7.19 -23.09 14.55
N GLY A 204 6.07 -23.83 14.58
CA GLY A 204 4.81 -23.41 13.95
C GLY A 204 4.12 -22.23 14.65
N HIS A 205 4.22 -22.14 15.98
CA HIS A 205 3.67 -20.99 16.72
C HIS A 205 4.43 -19.70 16.37
N SER A 206 5.76 -19.80 16.23
CA SER A 206 6.61 -18.67 15.86
C SER A 206 6.39 -18.24 14.41
N SER A 207 6.30 -19.19 13.47
CA SER A 207 6.06 -18.83 12.07
C SER A 207 4.69 -18.19 11.85
N PHE A 208 3.62 -18.73 12.44
CA PHE A 208 2.29 -18.15 12.36
C PHE A 208 2.18 -16.79 13.03
N SER A 209 2.77 -16.64 14.22
CA SER A 209 2.70 -15.38 14.97
C SER A 209 3.39 -14.25 14.21
N TRP A 210 4.59 -14.50 13.68
CA TRP A 210 5.27 -13.53 12.83
C TRP A 210 4.54 -13.29 11.51
N ALA A 211 4.01 -14.33 10.85
CA ALA A 211 3.27 -14.18 9.60
C ALA A 211 2.05 -13.26 9.76
N GLY A 212 1.18 -13.52 10.74
CA GLY A 212 -0.06 -12.76 10.94
C GLY A 212 0.16 -11.37 11.55
N MET A 213 0.99 -11.29 12.59
CA MET A 213 1.16 -10.04 13.34
C MET A 213 2.09 -9.06 12.65
N LEU A 214 3.15 -9.52 11.97
CA LEU A 214 3.99 -8.62 11.18
C LEU A 214 3.23 -8.12 9.94
N TYR A 215 2.39 -8.95 9.33
CA TYR A 215 1.48 -8.50 8.28
C TYR A 215 0.57 -7.37 8.79
N LEU A 216 -0.01 -7.53 9.98
CA LEU A 216 -0.83 -6.50 10.61
C LEU A 216 -0.02 -5.21 10.86
N THR A 217 1.22 -5.32 11.34
CA THR A 217 2.13 -4.17 11.49
C THR A 217 2.36 -3.48 10.15
N PHE A 218 2.68 -4.21 9.08
CA PHE A 218 2.84 -3.62 7.75
C PHE A 218 1.57 -2.94 7.25
N PHE A 219 0.40 -3.54 7.51
CA PHE A 219 -0.89 -2.94 7.17
C PHE A 219 -1.12 -1.62 7.91
N ILE A 220 -0.92 -1.59 9.23
CA ILE A 220 -1.08 -0.36 10.03
C ILE A 220 -0.07 0.69 9.55
N CYS A 221 1.19 0.32 9.37
CA CYS A 221 2.23 1.23 8.88
C CYS A 221 1.87 1.84 7.53
N ALA A 222 1.35 1.05 6.60
CA ALA A 222 0.90 1.56 5.32
C ALA A 222 -0.31 2.50 5.50
N LYS A 223 -1.36 2.09 6.20
CA LYS A 223 -2.59 2.89 6.32
C LYS A 223 -2.40 4.24 7.02
N PHE A 224 -1.46 4.33 7.95
CA PHE A 224 -1.17 5.55 8.69
C PHE A 224 0.15 6.21 8.29
N ALA A 225 0.75 5.78 7.18
CA ALA A 225 2.02 6.30 6.68
C ALA A 225 3.14 6.34 7.75
N VAL A 226 3.18 5.32 8.62
CA VAL A 226 4.25 5.15 9.61
C VAL A 226 5.47 4.62 8.87
N GLN A 227 6.32 5.54 8.45
CA GLN A 227 7.50 5.25 7.64
C GLN A 227 8.68 6.07 8.10
N ILE A 228 9.88 5.56 7.81
CA ILE A 228 11.10 6.37 7.92
C ILE A 228 10.98 7.51 6.90
N PRO A 229 11.16 8.79 7.31
CA PRO A 229 11.15 9.91 6.40
C PRO A 229 12.11 9.67 5.25
N PHE A 230 11.63 9.86 4.03
CA PHE A 230 12.45 9.78 2.83
C PHE A 230 12.11 10.99 1.95
N LEU A 231 13.13 11.54 1.30
CA LEU A 231 12.92 12.54 0.27
C LEU A 231 12.35 11.82 -0.96
N PRO A 232 11.17 12.23 -1.48
CA PRO A 232 10.69 11.74 -2.76
C PRO A 232 11.80 11.95 -3.80
N PRO A 233 12.02 11.00 -4.73
CA PRO A 233 12.87 11.28 -5.87
C PRO A 233 12.32 12.53 -6.55
N ALA A 234 13.12 13.60 -6.62
CA ALA A 234 12.74 14.81 -7.34
C ALA A 234 12.30 14.35 -8.74
N THR A 235 11.02 14.49 -9.04
CA THR A 235 10.53 14.28 -10.40
C THR A 235 11.32 15.25 -11.25
N SER A 236 12.22 14.73 -12.08
CA SER A 236 13.09 15.50 -12.94
C SER A 236 12.24 16.33 -13.90
N GLN A 237 11.87 17.54 -13.48
CA GLN A 237 11.60 18.61 -14.41
C GLN A 237 12.96 19.01 -14.98
N THR A 238 13.25 18.48 -16.16
CA THR A 238 14.25 19.03 -17.06
C THR A 238 13.81 20.45 -17.43
N ASP A 239 14.27 21.43 -16.68
CA ASP A 239 14.47 22.81 -17.13
C ASP A 239 15.75 23.29 -16.44
N GLY A 240 16.72 23.77 -17.22
CA GLY A 240 18.12 23.98 -16.87
C GLY A 240 18.43 25.06 -15.83
N GLY A 241 17.87 24.94 -14.62
CA GLY A 241 18.25 25.71 -13.44
C GLY A 241 19.18 24.90 -12.54
N SER A 242 20.37 25.43 -12.27
CA SER A 242 21.33 24.87 -11.33
C SER A 242 20.67 24.51 -9.99
N ARG A 243 20.89 23.30 -9.48
CA ARG A 243 20.45 22.89 -8.13
C ARG A 243 21.13 23.79 -7.10
N ARG A 244 20.45 24.83 -6.62
CA ARG A 244 20.88 25.52 -5.39
C ARG A 244 20.69 24.54 -4.24
N PHE A 245 21.78 24.23 -3.55
CA PHE A 245 21.71 23.67 -2.20
C PHE A 245 21.16 24.77 -1.30
N ILE A 246 19.90 24.64 -0.88
CA ILE A 246 19.28 25.57 0.07
C ILE A 246 19.91 25.29 1.44
N SER A 247 20.57 26.30 2.01
CA SER A 247 21.18 26.26 3.34
C SER A 247 20.09 26.20 4.41
N THR A 248 20.42 25.61 5.57
CA THR A 248 19.51 25.61 6.73
C THR A 248 19.15 27.01 7.22
N PHE A 249 19.87 28.04 6.79
CA PHE A 249 19.67 29.43 7.20
C PHE A 249 18.97 30.30 6.13
N ASP A 250 18.68 29.79 4.93
CA ASP A 250 18.06 30.57 3.83
C ASP A 250 16.55 30.84 4.05
N GLU A 251 16.01 30.58 5.25
CA GLU A 251 14.56 30.69 5.53
C GLU A 251 14.11 32.13 5.85
N GLU A 252 15.06 33.07 6.04
CA GLU A 252 14.78 34.37 6.67
C GLU A 252 14.73 35.55 5.68
N GLU A 253 15.04 35.35 4.39
CA GLU A 253 15.28 36.47 3.45
C GLU A 253 14.14 36.76 2.44
N ASP A 254 13.11 35.91 2.33
CA ASP A 254 12.07 36.01 1.29
C ASP A 254 10.75 36.72 1.72
N TYR A 255 10.79 37.68 2.64
CA TYR A 255 9.62 38.52 3.01
C TYR A 255 9.74 40.00 2.58
N TYR A 256 10.23 40.29 1.37
CA TYR A 256 10.02 41.60 0.76
C TYR A 256 9.63 41.46 -0.72
N PRO A 257 8.44 41.92 -1.15
CA PRO A 257 8.11 41.94 -2.57
C PRO A 257 8.96 42.98 -3.30
N PRO A 258 9.40 42.74 -4.55
CA PRO A 258 10.08 43.75 -5.34
C PRO A 258 9.10 44.87 -5.72
N TYR A 259 9.43 46.11 -5.39
CA TYR A 259 8.74 47.30 -5.89
C TYR A 259 8.95 47.41 -7.41
N ASP A 260 7.86 47.51 -8.17
CA ASP A 260 7.83 47.74 -9.61
C ASP A 260 8.13 49.23 -9.91
N HIS A 261 9.22 49.51 -10.62
CA HIS A 261 9.48 50.84 -11.19
C HIS A 261 9.30 50.79 -12.71
N ARG A 262 8.14 51.25 -13.17
CA ARG A 262 7.90 51.60 -14.58
C ARG A 262 8.24 53.07 -14.86
N GLN A 263 9.10 53.22 -15.87
CA GLN A 263 9.20 54.29 -16.88
C GLN A 263 9.17 55.77 -16.42
N THR A 264 10.30 56.46 -16.64
CA THR A 264 10.30 57.83 -17.15
C THR A 264 11.38 58.04 -18.21
N SER A 265 10.97 58.38 -19.42
CA SER A 265 11.79 58.85 -20.52
C SER A 265 12.27 60.28 -20.27
N ARG A 266 13.55 60.60 -20.53
CA ARG A 266 13.96 61.93 -21.03
C ARG A 266 15.36 61.96 -21.64
N VAL A 267 15.38 62.52 -22.84
CA VAL A 267 16.51 63.02 -23.65
C VAL A 267 17.30 64.08 -22.87
N GLN A 268 18.65 64.09 -22.96
CA GLN A 268 19.51 65.25 -23.34
C GLN A 268 21.01 64.98 -23.05
N ARG A 269 21.79 64.83 -24.13
CA ARG A 269 23.14 65.39 -24.44
C ARG A 269 23.94 66.08 -23.31
N GLN A 270 25.20 65.63 -23.05
CA GLN A 270 26.47 66.39 -23.20
C GLN A 270 27.67 65.67 -22.51
N GLN A 271 28.80 65.59 -23.24
CA GLN A 271 30.18 65.29 -22.80
C GLN A 271 30.79 66.49 -22.03
N PRO A 272 32.10 66.53 -21.65
CA PRO A 272 33.07 65.49 -21.20
C PRO A 272 33.85 65.97 -19.94
N HIS A 273 34.69 65.13 -19.31
CA HIS A 273 35.94 65.59 -18.68
C HIS A 273 36.96 64.42 -18.52
N LYS A 274 38.16 64.64 -19.09
CA LYS A 274 39.49 64.03 -18.82
C LYS A 274 40.24 65.06 -17.93
N PRO A 275 41.34 64.80 -17.14
CA PRO A 275 42.49 64.01 -17.59
C PRO A 275 43.49 63.36 -16.59
N ARG A 276 44.42 62.61 -17.20
CA ARG A 276 45.88 62.40 -16.92
C ARG A 276 46.28 61.66 -15.62
N GLY A 277 47.32 60.83 -15.57
CA GLY A 277 48.45 60.51 -16.47
C GLY A 277 48.94 59.07 -16.22
N GLU A 278 49.74 58.52 -17.14
CA GLU A 278 51.18 58.15 -16.93
C GLU A 278 51.26 56.69 -16.37
N ASP A 279 51.91 55.68 -16.96
CA ASP A 279 53.15 55.63 -17.73
C ASP A 279 53.24 54.41 -18.70
N GLU A 280 54.03 54.67 -19.74
CA GLU A 280 54.93 53.87 -20.60
C GLU A 280 54.89 52.32 -20.76
N ALA A 281 55.14 51.96 -22.04
CA ALA A 281 56.10 50.95 -22.54
C ALA A 281 55.50 49.77 -23.35
N GLY A 282 55.73 49.80 -24.68
CA GLY A 282 55.74 48.62 -25.57
C GLY A 282 57.11 47.90 -25.56
N PRO A 283 57.45 46.98 -26.51
CA PRO A 283 56.84 46.69 -27.81
C PRO A 283 56.49 45.18 -28.07
N GLY A 284 55.82 44.90 -29.20
CA GLY A 284 55.41 43.54 -29.69
C GLY A 284 56.57 42.67 -30.23
N PRO A 285 56.38 41.75 -31.22
CA PRO A 285 55.18 41.32 -31.95
C PRO A 285 55.04 39.77 -32.08
N GLY A 286 54.01 39.29 -32.80
CA GLY A 286 53.85 37.89 -33.25
C GLY A 286 52.37 37.58 -33.45
N ALA A 287 51.79 37.82 -34.62
CA ALA A 287 51.83 36.98 -35.84
C ALA A 287 50.76 35.87 -35.81
N GLU A 288 50.05 35.77 -36.95
CA GLU A 288 49.23 34.63 -37.43
C GLU A 288 47.85 34.46 -36.78
N GLU A 289 46.74 34.26 -37.48
CA GLU A 289 46.36 34.28 -38.90
C GLU A 289 44.81 34.08 -38.94
N GLU A 290 44.17 34.56 -40.02
CA GLU A 290 42.98 34.01 -40.74
C GLU A 290 41.83 33.26 -39.99
N HIS A 291 40.53 33.39 -40.30
CA HIS A 291 39.83 33.81 -41.51
C HIS A 291 38.32 34.00 -41.19
N SER A 292 37.75 35.15 -41.60
CA SER A 292 36.55 35.28 -42.47
C SER A 292 35.90 33.98 -42.99
N SER A 293 34.61 33.86 -43.30
CA SER A 293 33.58 34.85 -43.64
C SER A 293 32.25 34.14 -43.94
N ASN A 294 31.16 34.87 -43.71
CA ASN A 294 29.84 34.86 -44.38
C ASN A 294 29.58 33.96 -45.61
N SER A 295 28.36 33.40 -45.67
CA SER A 295 27.41 33.56 -46.80
C SER A 295 26.04 32.96 -46.39
N LEU A 296 24.93 33.72 -46.30
CA LEU A 296 24.04 34.28 -47.35
C LEU A 296 23.24 33.23 -48.15
N HIS A 297 21.91 33.28 -47.97
CA HIS A 297 20.76 33.02 -48.88
C HIS A 297 19.57 32.58 -47.99
N SER A 298 18.31 32.99 -48.15
CA SER A 298 17.57 33.79 -49.13
C SER A 298 16.25 34.25 -48.48
N ALA A 299 15.62 35.25 -49.10
CA ALA A 299 14.43 35.97 -48.68
C ALA A 299 13.14 35.12 -48.51
N GLY A 300 12.19 35.62 -47.72
CA GLY A 300 10.82 35.10 -47.71
C GLY A 300 9.91 35.60 -46.59
N THR A 301 9.33 36.79 -46.77
CA THR A 301 7.93 37.17 -46.44
C THR A 301 7.26 36.74 -45.13
N ALA A 302 6.92 37.77 -44.33
CA ALA A 302 5.61 38.05 -43.71
C ALA A 302 4.85 36.94 -42.98
N GLY A 303 4.57 37.16 -41.68
CA GLY A 303 3.51 36.44 -40.98
C GLY A 303 3.53 36.61 -39.47
N VAL A 304 2.67 37.48 -38.97
CA VAL A 304 2.37 37.71 -37.55
C VAL A 304 2.09 36.40 -36.82
N SER A 305 2.82 36.12 -35.74
CA SER A 305 2.40 35.15 -34.72
C SER A 305 2.49 35.80 -33.34
N SER A 306 1.33 36.14 -32.80
CA SER A 306 1.12 36.56 -31.42
C SER A 306 1.38 35.37 -30.49
N SER A 307 2.55 35.31 -29.85
CA SER A 307 2.79 34.43 -28.71
C SER A 307 2.27 35.10 -27.44
N SER A 308 1.09 34.69 -27.00
CA SER A 308 0.58 34.94 -25.66
C SER A 308 1.51 34.27 -24.65
N SER A 309 2.36 35.06 -23.99
CA SER A 309 3.15 34.61 -22.84
C SER A 309 2.22 34.41 -21.64
N SER A 310 1.70 33.19 -21.48
CA SER A 310 1.10 32.77 -20.22
C SER A 310 2.21 32.61 -19.18
N SER A 311 2.45 33.67 -18.41
CA SER A 311 3.28 33.64 -17.20
C SER A 311 2.63 32.74 -16.15
N SER A 312 2.87 31.43 -16.23
CA SER A 312 2.66 30.52 -15.12
C SER A 312 3.67 30.89 -14.03
N SER A 313 3.22 31.64 -13.02
CA SER A 313 3.97 31.88 -11.79
C SER A 313 4.29 30.53 -11.12
N ARG A 314 5.48 29.98 -11.39
CA ARG A 314 6.01 28.82 -10.66
C ARG A 314 6.31 29.30 -9.24
N LEU A 315 5.59 28.77 -8.25
CA LEU A 315 5.97 28.92 -6.85
C LEU A 315 7.40 28.41 -6.68
N PRO A 316 8.24 29.07 -5.86
CA PRO A 316 9.60 28.62 -5.61
C PRO A 316 9.59 27.18 -5.04
N PRO A 317 10.58 26.34 -5.39
CA PRO A 317 10.67 24.99 -4.88
C PRO A 317 10.79 25.01 -3.35
N HIS A 318 9.95 24.22 -2.67
CA HIS A 318 10.03 24.06 -1.22
C HIS A 318 11.41 23.47 -0.85
N PRO A 319 12.06 23.95 0.23
CA PRO A 319 13.32 23.38 0.65
C PRO A 319 13.15 21.90 1.05
N PRO A 320 14.10 21.00 0.73
CA PRO A 320 13.99 19.56 1.00
C PRO A 320 13.64 19.20 2.45
N ARG A 321 14.03 20.03 3.42
CA ARG A 321 13.68 19.86 4.85
C ARG A 321 12.17 19.90 5.14
N ASN A 322 11.39 20.54 4.26
CA ASN A 322 9.94 20.70 4.41
C ASN A 322 9.15 19.64 3.61
N GLU A 323 9.84 18.68 2.96
CA GLU A 323 9.20 17.65 2.12
C GLU A 323 8.85 16.37 2.88
N ALA A 324 9.44 16.13 4.06
CA ALA A 324 9.16 14.95 4.88
C ALA A 324 9.33 15.24 6.37
N ALA A 325 8.49 14.63 7.20
CA ALA A 325 8.58 14.69 8.66
C ALA A 325 8.48 13.30 9.27
N ALA A 326 9.11 13.10 10.42
CA ALA A 326 8.96 11.87 11.19
C ALA A 326 7.52 11.71 11.69
N PRO A 327 6.91 10.52 11.57
CA PRO A 327 5.60 10.27 12.14
C PRO A 327 5.66 10.38 13.68
N PRO A 328 4.58 10.82 14.35
CA PRO A 328 4.52 10.85 15.80
C PRO A 328 4.81 9.48 16.44
N ILE A 329 5.60 9.48 17.52
CA ILE A 329 6.10 8.26 18.18
C ILE A 329 4.97 7.33 18.63
N TYR A 330 3.83 7.86 19.07
CA TYR A 330 2.70 7.02 19.51
C TYR A 330 2.15 6.13 18.38
N LEU A 331 2.28 6.53 17.11
CA LEU A 331 1.91 5.69 15.97
C LEU A 331 2.87 4.52 15.78
N LEU A 332 4.16 4.71 16.09
CA LEU A 332 5.13 3.61 16.11
C LEU A 332 4.76 2.60 17.19
N ILE A 333 4.42 3.06 18.40
CA ILE A 333 4.00 2.16 19.49
C ILE A 333 2.82 1.31 19.03
N ILE A 334 1.75 1.94 18.52
CA ILE A 334 0.55 1.23 18.03
C ILE A 334 0.89 0.24 16.91
N ALA A 335 1.74 0.64 15.95
CA ALA A 335 2.11 -0.20 14.83
C ALA A 335 2.96 -1.42 15.22
N PHE A 336 3.75 -1.32 16.30
CA PHE A 336 4.66 -2.38 16.75
C PHE A 336 4.11 -3.25 17.90
N VAL A 337 2.96 -2.91 18.52
CA VAL A 337 2.27 -3.81 19.46
C VAL A 337 2.11 -5.23 18.89
N PRO A 338 1.67 -5.43 17.61
CA PRO A 338 1.55 -6.76 17.05
C PRO A 338 2.88 -7.54 17.03
N VAL A 339 4.01 -6.87 16.76
CA VAL A 339 5.35 -7.48 16.82
C VAL A 339 5.67 -7.94 18.24
N GLY A 340 5.35 -7.14 19.26
CA GLY A 340 5.48 -7.53 20.67
C GLY A 340 4.69 -8.81 21.00
N VAL A 341 3.47 -8.93 20.49
CA VAL A 341 2.65 -10.15 20.64
C VAL A 341 3.30 -11.35 19.95
N ALA A 342 3.83 -11.19 18.74
CA ALA A 342 4.53 -12.27 18.03
C ALA A 342 5.79 -12.75 18.76
N LEU A 343 6.54 -11.81 19.34
CA LEU A 343 7.71 -12.09 20.18
C LEU A 343 7.31 -12.86 21.43
N PHE A 344 6.28 -12.43 22.15
CA PHE A 344 5.79 -13.13 23.33
C PHE A 344 5.38 -14.58 23.02
N ILE A 345 4.59 -14.80 21.96
CA ILE A 345 4.21 -16.15 21.52
C ILE A 345 5.45 -16.98 21.18
N SER A 346 6.45 -16.40 20.53
CA SER A 346 7.68 -17.10 20.18
C SER A 346 8.50 -17.50 21.41
N VAL A 347 8.66 -16.58 22.36
CA VAL A 347 9.38 -16.82 23.62
C VAL A 347 8.65 -17.85 24.49
N SER A 348 7.31 -17.90 24.45
CA SER A 348 6.55 -18.94 25.17
C SER A 348 6.95 -20.36 24.81
N ARG A 349 7.42 -20.57 23.57
CA ARG A 349 7.87 -21.89 23.13
C ARG A 349 9.20 -22.32 23.72
N TRP A 350 10.02 -21.36 24.12
CA TRP A 350 11.30 -21.65 24.77
C TRP A 350 11.09 -22.09 26.21
N PHE A 351 10.32 -21.32 27.00
CA PHE A 351 10.14 -21.66 28.42
C PHE A 351 9.16 -22.84 28.65
N ASP A 352 8.26 -23.14 27.72
CA ASP A 352 7.42 -24.36 27.76
C ASP A 352 8.18 -25.61 27.25
N TYR A 353 9.49 -25.52 27.02
CA TYR A 353 10.35 -26.58 26.47
C TYR A 353 9.85 -27.16 25.13
N ARG A 354 9.05 -26.39 24.38
CA ARG A 354 8.46 -26.86 23.12
C ARG A 354 9.48 -26.87 21.98
N HIS A 355 10.41 -25.93 21.97
CA HIS A 355 11.31 -25.71 20.86
C HIS A 355 12.69 -25.23 21.31
N HIS A 356 13.72 -25.61 20.55
CA HIS A 356 15.04 -25.01 20.69
C HIS A 356 15.04 -23.61 20.06
N GLY A 357 16.02 -22.80 20.43
CA GLY A 357 16.12 -21.40 19.97
C GLY A 357 16.26 -21.29 18.46
N PHE A 358 17.04 -22.19 17.85
CA PHE A 358 17.15 -22.27 16.40
C PHE A 358 15.79 -22.54 15.72
N ASP A 359 14.97 -23.42 16.30
CA ASP A 359 13.65 -23.76 15.77
C ASP A 359 12.69 -22.55 15.80
N ILE A 360 12.79 -21.73 16.86
CA ILE A 360 12.04 -20.49 17.04
C ILE A 360 12.52 -19.42 16.05
N ILE A 361 13.83 -19.25 15.88
CA ILE A 361 14.42 -18.29 14.94
C ILE A 361 14.05 -18.66 13.50
N SER A 362 14.24 -19.92 13.10
CA SER A 362 13.85 -20.39 11.76
C SER A 362 12.35 -20.20 11.51
N GLY A 363 11.50 -20.54 12.48
CA GLY A 363 10.06 -20.30 12.40
C GLY A 363 9.75 -18.81 12.20
N SER A 364 10.37 -17.94 13.01
CA SER A 364 10.20 -16.49 12.93
C SER A 364 10.62 -15.94 11.56
N LEU A 365 11.74 -16.39 11.00
CA LEU A 365 12.22 -15.99 9.68
C LEU A 365 11.25 -16.41 8.55
N ILE A 366 10.69 -17.62 8.63
CA ILE A 366 9.65 -18.08 7.69
C ILE A 366 8.41 -17.18 7.80
N GLY A 367 7.99 -16.84 9.02
CA GLY A 367 6.88 -15.93 9.26
C GLY A 367 7.12 -14.53 8.72
N ILE A 368 8.30 -13.96 8.97
CA ILE A 368 8.72 -12.64 8.46
C ILE A 368 8.71 -12.61 6.93
N PHE A 369 9.30 -13.62 6.30
CA PHE A 369 9.35 -13.73 4.84
C PHE A 369 7.95 -13.81 4.23
N THR A 370 7.09 -14.67 4.77
CA THR A 370 5.71 -14.85 4.28
C THR A 370 4.81 -13.65 4.55
N ALA A 371 4.97 -12.96 5.69
CA ALA A 371 4.33 -11.67 5.97
C ALA A 371 4.73 -10.61 4.94
N TRP A 372 6.03 -10.46 4.70
CA TRP A 372 6.55 -9.51 3.72
C TRP A 372 6.03 -9.83 2.32
N PHE A 373 6.09 -11.10 1.89
CA PHE A 373 5.62 -11.54 0.59
C PHE A 373 4.11 -11.29 0.43
N GLY A 374 3.30 -11.75 1.38
CA GLY A 374 1.85 -11.56 1.35
C GLY A 374 1.44 -10.09 1.40
N PHE A 375 2.14 -9.26 2.17
CA PHE A 375 1.92 -7.82 2.18
C PHE A 375 2.27 -7.18 0.84
N ARG A 376 3.47 -7.44 0.33
CA ARG A 376 3.99 -6.81 -0.90
C ARG A 376 3.23 -7.23 -2.15
N TRP A 377 2.64 -8.41 -2.14
CA TRP A 377 1.78 -8.92 -3.22
C TRP A 377 0.50 -8.11 -3.37
N TYR A 378 -0.08 -7.64 -2.26
CA TYR A 378 -1.40 -7.02 -2.23
C TYR A 378 -1.41 -5.52 -1.88
N HIS A 379 -0.29 -4.96 -1.40
CA HIS A 379 -0.17 -3.56 -1.00
C HIS A 379 1.00 -2.82 -1.67
N LEU A 380 0.88 -1.50 -1.75
CA LEU A 380 1.95 -0.61 -2.23
C LEU A 380 3.14 -0.59 -1.24
N PRO A 381 4.35 -0.23 -1.71
CA PRO A 381 5.48 0.00 -0.81
C PRO A 381 5.12 1.07 0.22
N ILE A 382 5.57 0.88 1.45
CA ILE A 382 5.40 1.87 2.53
C ILE A 382 5.96 3.24 2.10
N ARG A 383 7.05 3.24 1.31
CA ARG A 383 7.75 4.43 0.76
C ARG A 383 7.05 5.15 -0.41
N GLY A 384 5.80 4.83 -0.75
CA GLY A 384 5.09 5.43 -1.90
C GLY A 384 3.75 6.00 -1.47
N GLY A 385 3.49 7.27 -1.81
CA GLY A 385 2.42 8.11 -1.27
C GLY A 385 1.09 7.41 -0.91
N SER A 386 0.67 7.64 0.34
CA SER A 386 -0.67 7.42 0.93
C SER A 386 -1.11 5.98 1.28
N GLY A 387 -0.27 4.95 1.10
CA GLY A 387 -0.47 3.66 1.78
C GLY A 387 -1.72 2.86 1.38
N TRP A 388 -2.27 3.13 0.20
CA TRP A 388 -3.45 2.46 -0.32
C TRP A 388 -3.13 1.13 -0.99
N SER A 389 -4.12 0.23 -1.09
CA SER A 389 -3.96 -1.01 -1.87
C SER A 389 -3.83 -0.73 -3.38
N TRP A 390 -3.33 -1.70 -4.13
CA TRP A 390 -3.32 -1.65 -5.59
C TRP A 390 -4.75 -1.46 -6.15
N GLY A 391 -4.86 -0.83 -7.32
CA GLY A 391 -6.13 -0.73 -8.02
C GLY A 391 -6.69 -2.10 -8.41
N ALA A 392 -8.02 -2.22 -8.47
CA ALA A 392 -8.68 -3.43 -8.95
C ALA A 392 -8.25 -3.80 -10.38
N ARG A 393 -8.16 -5.10 -10.68
CA ARG A 393 -7.84 -5.61 -12.03
C ARG A 393 -8.96 -5.22 -13.01
N SER A 394 -8.60 -4.98 -14.26
CA SER A 394 -9.56 -4.76 -15.33
C SER A 394 -10.22 -6.09 -15.75
N ARG A 395 -11.47 -6.02 -16.20
CA ARG A 395 -12.34 -7.14 -16.53
C ARG A 395 -11.81 -7.97 -17.71
N ASP A 396 -11.17 -7.29 -18.65
CA ASP A 396 -10.56 -7.84 -19.86
C ASP A 396 -9.17 -8.46 -19.61
N ARG A 397 -8.50 -8.08 -18.52
CA ARG A 397 -7.16 -8.58 -18.14
C ARG A 397 -7.16 -9.28 -16.78
N ALA A 398 -8.32 -9.76 -16.33
CA ALA A 398 -8.48 -10.28 -14.97
C ALA A 398 -7.63 -11.54 -14.67
N PHE A 399 -7.31 -12.33 -15.70
CA PHE A 399 -6.58 -13.60 -15.60
C PHE A 399 -5.24 -13.62 -16.34
N TRP A 400 -5.00 -12.71 -17.28
CA TRP A 400 -3.79 -12.69 -18.10
C TRP A 400 -3.50 -11.28 -18.62
N LEU A 401 -2.21 -10.94 -18.72
CA LEU A 401 -1.69 -9.71 -19.31
C LEU A 401 -0.89 -10.06 -20.57
N GLY A 402 -1.44 -9.73 -21.75
CA GLY A 402 -0.75 -9.97 -23.02
C GLY A 402 0.55 -9.15 -23.18
N VAL A 403 1.48 -9.64 -23.99
CA VAL A 403 2.73 -8.95 -24.35
C VAL A 403 2.42 -7.56 -24.91
N GLY A 404 3.11 -6.53 -24.42
CA GLY A 404 2.94 -5.14 -24.85
C GLY A 404 1.94 -4.30 -24.02
N ARG A 405 1.40 -4.81 -22.91
CA ARG A 405 0.55 -4.04 -21.98
C ARG A 405 1.28 -3.74 -20.66
N ALA A 406 1.15 -2.52 -20.15
CA ALA A 406 1.93 -2.04 -18.99
C ALA A 406 1.38 -2.43 -17.59
N SER A 407 0.10 -2.79 -17.47
CA SER A 407 -0.51 -3.10 -16.16
C SER A 407 -1.84 -3.86 -16.27
N TYR A 408 -2.24 -4.52 -15.16
CA TYR A 408 -3.55 -5.15 -14.96
C TYR A 408 -4.68 -4.14 -14.67
N VAL A 409 -4.35 -2.88 -14.36
CA VAL A 409 -5.33 -1.81 -14.12
C VAL A 409 -5.68 -1.11 -15.43
N GLY A 410 -6.95 -0.82 -15.68
CA GLY A 410 -7.44 -0.20 -16.92
C GLY A 410 -8.28 1.04 -16.72
N ASP A 411 -8.66 1.65 -17.84
CA ASP A 411 -9.41 2.90 -17.92
C ASP A 411 -10.88 2.77 -17.49
N GLU A 412 -11.25 1.62 -16.94
CA GLU A 412 -12.56 1.30 -16.34
C GLU A 412 -12.54 1.35 -14.80
N GLY A 413 -11.45 1.87 -14.23
CA GLY A 413 -11.26 2.10 -12.79
C GLY A 413 -12.23 3.12 -12.18
N TRP A 414 -12.15 3.28 -10.85
CA TRP A 414 -13.12 4.09 -10.10
C TRP A 414 -13.10 5.59 -10.44
N ALA A 415 -11.97 6.11 -10.91
CA ALA A 415 -11.85 7.51 -11.32
C ALA A 415 -12.47 7.79 -12.70
N SER A 416 -12.41 6.83 -13.63
CA SER A 416 -12.89 7.04 -15.00
C SER A 416 -14.41 6.98 -15.11
N ALA A 417 -15.10 6.25 -14.22
CA ALA A 417 -16.56 6.31 -14.14
C ALA A 417 -17.06 7.69 -13.70
N ALA A 418 -16.34 8.35 -12.78
CA ALA A 418 -16.64 9.71 -12.37
C ALA A 418 -16.29 10.73 -13.48
N ALA A 419 -15.16 10.55 -14.17
CA ALA A 419 -14.78 11.38 -15.31
C ALA A 419 -15.76 11.24 -16.48
N ALA A 420 -16.23 10.02 -16.78
CA ALA A 420 -17.25 9.77 -17.81
C ALA A 420 -18.61 10.35 -17.43
N ALA A 421 -19.00 10.28 -16.15
CA ALA A 421 -20.22 10.92 -15.65
C ALA A 421 -20.13 12.46 -15.70
N ALA A 422 -18.95 13.03 -15.39
CA ALA A 422 -18.69 14.47 -15.49
C ALA A 422 -18.65 14.96 -16.95
N ALA A 423 -18.05 14.19 -17.86
CA ALA A 423 -18.01 14.50 -19.29
C ALA A 423 -19.40 14.45 -19.93
N ALA A 424 -20.24 13.48 -19.54
CA ALA A 424 -21.63 13.41 -19.97
C ALA A 424 -22.46 14.61 -19.48
N HIS A 425 -22.18 15.11 -18.27
CA HIS A 425 -22.82 16.31 -17.73
C HIS A 425 -22.37 17.59 -18.45
N ASN A 426 -21.09 17.73 -18.81
CA ASN A 426 -20.57 18.87 -19.56
C ASN A 426 -21.06 18.91 -21.02
N ASN A 427 -21.20 17.77 -21.69
CA ASN A 427 -21.76 17.72 -23.05
C ASN A 427 -23.23 18.17 -23.09
N ASN A 428 -23.99 17.94 -22.01
CA ASN A 428 -25.37 18.42 -21.91
C ASN A 428 -25.47 19.94 -21.74
N HIS A 429 -24.50 20.56 -21.05
CA HIS A 429 -24.43 22.03 -20.96
C HIS A 429 -23.99 22.69 -22.28
N ASN A 430 -23.12 22.05 -23.05
CA ASN A 430 -22.70 22.56 -24.35
C ASN A 430 -23.81 22.45 -25.41
N HIS A 431 -24.65 21.41 -25.36
CA HIS A 431 -25.85 21.33 -26.23
C HIS A 431 -26.93 22.36 -25.87
N ALA A 432 -27.10 22.68 -24.58
CA ALA A 432 -28.02 23.74 -24.16
C ALA A 432 -27.55 25.15 -24.55
N ARG A 433 -26.24 25.41 -24.60
CA ARG A 433 -25.68 26.69 -25.10
C ARG A 433 -25.65 26.81 -26.62
N ARG A 434 -25.51 25.70 -27.36
CA ARG A 434 -25.47 25.72 -28.83
C ARG A 434 -26.86 25.93 -29.48
N ASN A 435 -27.94 25.64 -28.75
CA ASN A 435 -29.31 25.88 -29.22
C ASN A 435 -29.88 27.24 -28.78
N GLY A 436 -29.09 28.09 -28.09
CA GLY A 436 -29.51 29.41 -27.62
C GLY A 436 -28.85 30.60 -28.34
N ALA A 437 -28.10 30.35 -29.42
CA ALA A 437 -27.40 31.39 -30.18
C ALA A 437 -27.68 31.19 -31.68
N GLY A 438 -28.81 31.71 -32.15
CA GLY A 438 -29.15 31.73 -33.56
C GLY A 438 -30.42 32.53 -33.83
N GLY A 439 -30.25 33.77 -34.32
CA GLY A 439 -31.27 34.48 -35.08
C GLY A 439 -31.79 35.78 -34.48
N VAL A 440 -31.08 36.89 -34.71
CA VAL A 440 -31.70 38.21 -34.91
C VAL A 440 -31.10 38.80 -36.17
N SER A 441 -31.93 38.96 -37.20
CA SER A 441 -31.69 39.79 -38.38
C SER A 441 -32.98 40.53 -38.66
N ASP A 442 -32.88 41.85 -38.71
CA ASP A 442 -33.95 42.81 -38.95
C ASP A 442 -34.57 42.68 -40.35
N VAL A 443 -35.90 42.83 -40.45
CA VAL A 443 -36.58 43.42 -41.63
C VAL A 443 -37.84 44.17 -41.16
N GLU A 444 -38.01 45.35 -41.76
CA GLU A 444 -38.93 46.43 -41.48
C GLU A 444 -40.29 46.29 -42.22
N ALA A 445 -41.29 47.00 -41.69
CA ALA A 445 -42.37 47.72 -42.40
C ALA A 445 -43.84 47.22 -42.35
N THR A 446 -44.69 48.22 -42.05
CA THR A 446 -46.11 48.47 -42.45
C THR A 446 -47.28 48.14 -41.50
N ALA A 447 -47.80 49.23 -40.90
CA ALA A 447 -49.18 49.74 -40.89
C ALA A 447 -50.35 48.89 -40.35
N GLY A 448 -51.14 49.49 -39.44
CA GLY A 448 -52.50 49.04 -39.12
C GLY A 448 -53.07 49.65 -37.82
N SER A 449 -54.07 50.52 -37.99
CA SER A 449 -54.84 51.31 -37.02
C SER A 449 -55.81 50.52 -36.12
N GLU A 450 -56.31 51.19 -35.06
CA GLU A 450 -57.58 51.03 -34.27
C GLU A 450 -57.39 50.61 -32.78
N HIS A 451 -57.60 51.50 -31.79
CA HIS A 451 -58.84 51.77 -31.00
C HIS A 451 -59.45 50.48 -30.37
N GLU A 452 -59.69 50.32 -29.06
CA GLU A 452 -60.46 51.13 -28.10
C GLU A 452 -60.34 50.58 -26.63
N THR A 453 -60.25 51.49 -25.65
CA THR A 453 -60.99 51.62 -24.36
C THR A 453 -61.28 50.45 -23.36
N VAL A 454 -60.86 50.68 -22.09
CA VAL A 454 -61.71 50.85 -20.86
C VAL A 454 -61.88 49.71 -19.81
N THR A 455 -61.48 50.07 -18.58
CA THR A 455 -61.91 49.66 -17.20
C THR A 455 -61.58 48.25 -16.68
N GLY A 456 -61.26 48.01 -15.41
CA GLY A 456 -61.19 48.87 -14.21
C GLY A 456 -61.26 47.99 -12.95
N GLY A 457 -60.63 48.45 -11.84
CA GLY A 457 -60.88 48.00 -10.45
C GLY A 457 -60.34 46.60 -10.07
N GLY A 458 -59.76 46.34 -8.90
CA GLY A 458 -59.51 47.14 -7.72
C GLY A 458 -58.69 46.31 -6.72
N LEU A 459 -57.83 46.98 -5.94
CA LEU A 459 -57.42 46.58 -4.58
C LEU A 459 -58.58 46.89 -3.60
N PRO A 460 -58.58 46.50 -2.30
CA PRO A 460 -57.45 46.14 -1.40
C PRO A 460 -57.75 44.84 -0.58
N ASP A 461 -56.95 44.29 0.34
CA ASP A 461 -56.67 44.84 1.67
C ASP A 461 -55.64 44.03 2.50
N ARG A 462 -55.15 44.72 3.54
CA ARG A 462 -54.07 44.43 4.51
C ARG A 462 -54.52 43.67 5.78
N HIS A 463 -53.51 43.36 6.62
CA HIS A 463 -53.49 43.01 8.07
C HIS A 463 -53.59 41.50 8.40
N ASP A 464 -52.93 40.90 9.39
CA ASP A 464 -52.04 41.30 10.52
C ASP A 464 -51.27 40.01 10.97
N ALA A 465 -49.98 40.06 11.31
CA ALA A 465 -49.37 40.07 12.66
C ALA A 465 -49.38 38.76 13.50
N THR A 466 -48.16 38.34 13.91
CA THR A 466 -47.73 37.69 15.20
C THR A 466 -48.42 36.38 15.66
N GLU A 467 -47.70 35.33 16.13
CA GLU A 467 -47.14 35.23 17.49
C GLU A 467 -46.25 33.95 17.67
N ARG A 468 -45.53 33.91 18.79
CA ARG A 468 -44.46 33.02 19.28
C ARG A 468 -44.93 31.68 19.90
N ALA A 469 -43.93 30.80 20.09
CA ALA A 469 -43.63 29.96 21.27
C ALA A 469 -44.28 28.57 21.49
N ALA A 470 -43.37 27.57 21.51
CA ALA A 470 -43.05 26.66 22.63
C ALA A 470 -43.94 25.42 22.96
N LEU A 471 -43.20 24.32 23.16
CA LEU A 471 -43.42 23.14 24.03
C LEU A 471 -44.44 22.07 23.60
N ASN A 472 -43.89 20.93 23.16
CA ASN A 472 -43.87 19.69 23.97
C ASN A 472 -42.70 18.80 23.54
#